data_AF-M5CGQ7-F1
#
_entry.id   AF-M5CGQ7-F1
#
_cell.length_a   1.000
_cell.length_b   1.000
_cell.length_c   1.000
_cell.angle_alpha   90.00
_cell.angle_beta   90.00
_cell.angle_gamma   90.00
#
_symmetry.space_group_name_H-M   'P 1'
#
loop_
_entity.id
_entity.type
_entity.pdbx_description
1 polymer ?
#
loop_
_entity_poly.entity_id
_entity_poly.type
_entity_poly.pdbx_seq_one_letter_code
_entity_poly.pdbx_strand_id
1 'polypeptide(L)'
;MDFSPETLSSILNLAAARPSDLLTTPTIAHLADIQNALASLPESVPLSGLGTEHSLRFVRENILPGLTVGQAGPRYYGFVTGGVLPAAQAGDFLTTIYDQNSASSLAEQTVSAAVEDRTLEMVLDLFDLPRERFTTRTLTTGATASNVLAMSVY
;
A
#
# COMPACT_ATOMS: atom_id res chain seq x y z
N MET A 1 -8.78 -20.33 7.46
CA MET A 1 -7.93 -19.42 8.25
C MET A 1 -8.80 -18.21 8.42
N ASP A 2 -9.61 -18.22 9.48
CA ASP A 2 -10.86 -17.48 9.43
C ASP A 2 -10.69 -16.17 10.18
N PHE A 3 -10.90 -15.09 9.45
CA PHE A 3 -10.93 -13.74 9.96
C PHE A 3 -12.29 -13.53 10.62
N SER A 4 -12.33 -13.11 11.89
CA SER A 4 -13.62 -12.86 12.53
C SER A 4 -14.32 -11.66 11.87
N PRO A 5 -15.65 -11.70 11.68
CA PRO A 5 -16.40 -10.55 11.17
C PRO A 5 -16.15 -9.27 11.98
N GLU A 6 -15.94 -9.41 13.29
CA GLU A 6 -15.65 -8.32 14.21
C GLU A 6 -14.31 -7.67 13.92
N THR A 7 -13.26 -8.46 13.72
CA THR A 7 -11.92 -7.95 13.37
C THR A 7 -11.98 -7.25 12.03
N LEU A 8 -12.77 -7.77 11.07
CA LEU A 8 -12.80 -7.20 9.71
C LEU A 8 -13.47 -5.85 9.75
N SER A 9 -14.61 -5.79 10.42
CA SER A 9 -15.33 -4.54 10.68
C SER A 9 -14.43 -3.52 11.37
N SER A 10 -13.60 -3.96 12.33
CA SER A 10 -12.67 -3.08 13.03
C SER A 10 -11.57 -2.50 12.11
N ILE A 11 -11.02 -3.28 11.18
CA ILE A 11 -10.05 -2.77 10.19
C ILE A 11 -10.71 -1.81 9.21
N LEU A 12 -11.91 -2.14 8.72
CA LEU A 12 -12.64 -1.28 7.81
C LEU A 12 -13.01 0.06 8.45
N ASN A 13 -13.41 0.03 9.73
CA ASN A 13 -13.66 1.25 10.50
C ASN A 13 -12.40 2.09 10.67
N LEU A 14 -11.25 1.46 10.94
CA LEU A 14 -9.96 2.16 11.01
C LEU A 14 -9.62 2.82 9.66
N ALA A 15 -9.79 2.10 8.54
CA ALA A 15 -9.54 2.64 7.20
C ALA A 15 -10.46 3.83 6.89
N ALA A 16 -11.75 3.73 7.22
CA ALA A 16 -12.73 4.78 6.97
C ALA A 16 -12.50 6.05 7.83
N ALA A 17 -12.08 5.90 9.09
CA ALA A 17 -11.82 7.03 9.99
C ALA A 17 -10.46 7.71 9.73
N ARG A 18 -9.51 7.01 9.12
CA ARG A 18 -8.13 7.47 8.97
C ARG A 18 -7.99 8.86 8.35
N PRO A 19 -8.70 9.22 7.25
CA PRO A 19 -8.55 10.54 6.64
C PRO A 19 -8.89 11.69 7.59
N SER A 20 -9.94 11.56 8.41
CA SER A 20 -10.30 12.56 9.41
C SER A 20 -9.32 12.58 10.59
N ASP A 21 -8.89 11.42 11.06
CA ASP A 21 -7.97 11.31 12.20
C ASP A 21 -6.61 11.93 11.88
N LEU A 22 -6.15 11.84 10.63
CA LEU A 22 -4.90 12.44 10.18
C LEU A 22 -4.90 13.97 10.30
N LEU A 23 -6.05 14.64 10.47
CA LEU A 23 -6.12 16.09 10.70
C LEU A 23 -5.68 16.51 12.11
N THR A 24 -5.69 15.59 13.07
CA THR A 24 -5.36 15.87 14.48
C THR A 24 -4.25 14.99 15.03
N THR A 25 -4.01 13.83 14.42
CA THR A 25 -2.93 12.90 14.81
C THR A 25 -1.56 13.59 14.78
N PRO A 26 -0.68 13.38 15.78
CA PRO A 26 0.70 13.84 15.71
C PRO A 26 1.39 13.42 14.40
N THR A 27 2.28 14.25 13.86
CA THR A 27 2.96 13.97 12.59
C THR A 27 3.97 12.81 12.72
N ILE A 28 4.52 12.63 13.91
CA ILE A 28 5.43 11.54 14.30
C ILE A 28 4.89 10.86 15.57
N ALA A 29 5.23 9.59 15.76
CA ALA A 29 4.91 8.88 17.00
C ALA A 29 5.67 9.45 18.21
N HIS A 30 5.12 9.25 19.41
CA HIS A 30 5.84 9.56 20.64
C HIS A 30 6.98 8.56 20.84
N LEU A 31 8.08 9.03 21.45
CA LEU A 31 9.25 8.19 21.70
C LEU A 31 8.91 6.93 22.51
N ALA A 32 8.01 7.05 23.49
CA ALA A 32 7.55 5.91 24.29
C ALA A 32 6.85 4.85 23.44
N ASP A 33 6.00 5.24 22.48
CA ASP A 33 5.28 4.30 21.60
C ASP A 33 6.26 3.57 20.67
N ILE A 34 7.27 4.27 20.17
CA ILE A 34 8.35 3.67 19.36
C ILE A 34 9.13 2.65 20.19
N GLN A 35 9.52 3.01 21.42
CA GLN A 35 10.26 2.13 22.32
C GLN A 35 9.44 0.90 22.71
N ASN A 36 8.15 1.07 23.00
CA ASN A 36 7.22 -0.01 23.30
C ASN A 36 7.06 -0.96 22.10
N ALA A 37 6.89 -0.41 20.89
CA ALA A 37 6.79 -1.20 19.67
C ALA A 37 8.05 -2.06 19.46
N LEU A 38 9.24 -1.45 19.57
CA LEU A 38 10.52 -2.17 19.44
C LEU A 38 10.68 -3.25 20.51
N ALA A 39 10.35 -2.96 21.76
CA ALA A 39 10.44 -3.93 22.86
C ALA A 39 9.45 -5.10 22.72
N SER A 40 8.37 -4.93 21.97
CA SER A 40 7.35 -5.97 21.73
C SER A 40 7.69 -6.94 20.60
N LEU A 41 8.64 -6.58 19.71
CA LEU A 41 8.94 -7.37 18.51
C LEU A 41 9.53 -8.75 18.88
N PRO A 42 9.09 -9.83 18.21
CA PRO A 42 9.68 -11.14 18.43
C PRO A 42 11.13 -11.19 17.92
N GLU A 43 12.04 -11.71 18.74
CA GLU A 43 13.47 -11.84 18.39
C GLU A 43 13.74 -12.97 17.38
N SER A 44 12.82 -13.91 17.22
CA SER A 44 12.93 -15.02 16.27
C SER A 44 11.56 -15.48 15.78
N VAL A 45 11.55 -16.25 14.70
CA VAL A 45 10.32 -16.85 14.17
C VAL A 45 9.83 -17.91 15.16
N PRO A 46 8.59 -17.79 15.70
CA PRO A 46 8.08 -18.74 16.68
C PRO A 46 7.81 -20.11 16.05
N LEU A 47 8.01 -21.19 16.82
CA LEU A 47 7.76 -22.56 16.40
C LEU A 47 6.27 -22.82 16.07
N SER A 48 5.37 -22.09 16.73
CA SER A 48 3.94 -22.08 16.45
C SER A 48 3.50 -20.69 16.01
N GLY A 49 2.67 -20.63 14.97
CA GLY A 49 2.09 -19.38 14.51
C GLY A 49 1.10 -18.80 15.53
N LEU A 50 1.07 -17.48 15.66
CA LEU A 50 0.12 -16.76 16.52
C LEU A 50 -1.34 -16.87 16.03
N GLY A 51 -1.51 -17.13 14.72
CA GLY A 51 -2.81 -17.10 14.06
C GLY A 51 -3.28 -15.67 13.79
N THR A 52 -4.16 -15.53 12.78
CA THR A 52 -4.58 -14.23 12.22
C THR A 52 -5.06 -13.24 13.28
N GLU A 53 -5.95 -13.67 14.18
CA GLU A 53 -6.54 -12.80 15.20
C GLU A 53 -5.50 -12.24 16.18
N HIS A 54 -4.62 -13.10 16.71
CA HIS A 54 -3.58 -12.67 17.63
C HIS A 54 -2.55 -11.79 16.92
N SER A 55 -2.17 -12.12 15.69
CA SER A 55 -1.25 -11.31 14.89
C SER A 55 -1.80 -9.89 14.64
N LEU A 56 -3.07 -9.77 14.28
CA LEU A 56 -3.68 -8.46 14.00
C LEU A 56 -3.88 -7.63 15.26
N ARG A 57 -4.30 -8.26 16.35
CA ARG A 57 -4.35 -7.61 17.65
C ARG A 57 -2.98 -7.12 18.09
N PHE A 58 -1.95 -7.97 17.96
CA PHE A 58 -0.57 -7.61 18.26
C PHE A 58 -0.10 -6.41 17.42
N VAL A 59 -0.31 -6.43 16.11
CA VAL A 59 0.03 -5.31 15.22
C VAL A 59 -0.70 -4.03 15.64
N ARG A 60 -2.01 -4.12 15.90
CA ARG A 60 -2.82 -2.96 16.27
C ARG A 60 -2.39 -2.33 17.58
N GLU A 61 -2.17 -3.14 18.61
CA GLU A 61 -1.92 -2.67 19.96
C GLU A 61 -0.46 -2.26 20.18
N ASN A 62 0.49 -2.98 19.57
CA ASN A 62 1.92 -2.79 19.87
C ASN A 62 2.69 -2.12 18.74
N ILE A 63 2.29 -2.32 17.47
CA ILE A 63 3.07 -1.85 16.32
C ILE A 63 2.54 -0.53 15.77
N LEU A 64 1.24 -0.44 15.46
CA LEU A 64 0.64 0.75 14.83
C LEU A 64 0.91 2.07 15.58
N PRO A 65 0.88 2.13 16.93
CA PRO A 65 1.16 3.38 17.65
C PRO A 65 2.60 3.88 17.47
N GLY A 66 3.56 2.97 17.29
CA GLY A 66 4.98 3.29 17.09
C GLY A 66 5.37 3.57 15.63
N LEU A 67 4.46 3.40 14.67
CA LEU A 67 4.71 3.74 13.26
C LEU A 67 4.72 5.26 13.04
N THR A 68 5.00 5.70 11.81
CA THR A 68 4.87 7.10 11.40
C THR A 68 3.38 7.48 11.28
N VAL A 69 2.72 7.65 12.44
CA VAL A 69 1.27 7.74 12.60
C VAL A 69 0.59 8.85 11.79
N GLY A 70 1.28 9.96 11.54
CA GLY A 70 0.73 11.11 10.80
C GLY A 70 1.27 11.28 9.38
N GLN A 71 2.08 10.34 8.85
CA GLN A 71 2.82 10.53 7.59
C GLN A 71 1.95 10.85 6.37
N ALA A 72 0.75 10.27 6.31
CA ALA A 72 -0.18 10.44 5.20
C ALA A 72 -1.05 11.70 5.34
N GLY A 73 -0.88 12.46 6.43
CA GLY A 73 -1.65 13.66 6.73
C GLY A 73 -1.02 14.93 6.14
N PRO A 74 -1.80 16.02 6.01
CA PRO A 74 -1.36 17.26 5.35
C PRO A 74 -0.31 18.06 6.13
N ARG A 75 0.03 17.62 7.35
CA ARG A 75 0.99 18.29 8.25
C ARG A 75 2.38 17.63 8.26
N TYR A 76 2.58 16.53 7.52
CA TYR A 76 3.86 15.83 7.48
C TYR A 76 4.72 16.33 6.30
N TYR A 77 5.87 16.93 6.62
CA TYR A 77 6.80 17.49 5.61
C TYR A 77 8.19 16.82 5.65
N GLY A 78 8.28 15.60 6.18
CA GLY A 78 9.56 14.91 6.40
C GLY A 78 10.13 14.20 5.16
N PHE A 79 9.26 13.67 4.28
CA PHE A 79 9.66 12.92 3.08
C PHE A 79 8.64 13.05 1.96
N VAL A 80 9.01 12.57 0.77
CA VAL A 80 8.10 12.44 -0.40
C VAL A 80 7.35 11.11 -0.31
N THR A 81 6.54 10.95 0.72
CA THR A 81 5.73 9.73 0.95
C THR A 81 4.31 9.86 0.41
N GLY A 82 3.82 11.09 0.21
CA GLY A 82 2.45 11.34 -0.25
C GLY A 82 1.38 10.88 0.76
N GLY A 83 0.12 10.98 0.35
CA GLY A 83 -1.03 10.38 1.04
C GLY A 83 -1.77 9.44 0.10
N VAL A 84 -2.67 8.61 0.65
CA VAL A 84 -3.51 7.70 -0.14
C VAL A 84 -4.87 8.33 -0.42
N LEU A 85 -5.31 8.33 -1.69
CA LEU A 85 -6.67 8.72 -2.05
C LEU A 85 -7.65 7.58 -1.74
N PRO A 86 -8.90 7.86 -1.35
CA PRO A 86 -9.89 6.81 -1.08
C PRO A 86 -10.08 5.81 -2.22
N ALA A 87 -10.04 6.29 -3.47
CA ALA A 87 -10.12 5.43 -4.65
C ALA A 87 -8.90 4.49 -4.80
N ALA A 88 -7.69 4.99 -4.50
CA ALA A 88 -6.47 4.17 -4.52
C ALA A 88 -6.50 3.10 -3.42
N GLN A 89 -6.93 3.47 -2.21
CA GLN A 89 -7.09 2.52 -1.11
C GLN A 89 -8.12 1.42 -1.42
N ALA A 90 -9.27 1.78 -2.01
CA ALA A 90 -10.25 0.80 -2.45
C ALA A 90 -9.70 -0.11 -3.56
N GLY A 91 -8.91 0.44 -4.48
CA GLY A 91 -8.18 -0.32 -5.49
C GLY A 91 -7.26 -1.38 -4.87
N ASP A 92 -6.44 -1.01 -3.89
CA ASP A 92 -5.54 -1.95 -3.18
C ASP A 92 -6.31 -3.07 -2.48
N PHE A 93 -7.47 -2.76 -1.87
CA PHE A 93 -8.34 -3.77 -1.27
C PHE A 93 -8.87 -4.76 -2.31
N LEU A 94 -9.36 -4.28 -3.44
CA LEU A 94 -9.83 -5.14 -4.53
C LEU A 94 -8.68 -6.00 -5.08
N THR A 95 -7.52 -5.41 -5.36
CA THR A 95 -6.35 -6.15 -5.83
C THR A 95 -5.94 -7.26 -4.86
N THR A 96 -5.94 -6.97 -3.55
CA THR A 96 -5.63 -7.96 -2.52
C THR A 96 -6.67 -9.08 -2.43
N ILE A 97 -7.97 -8.76 -2.59
CA ILE A 97 -9.06 -9.75 -2.54
C ILE A 97 -9.00 -10.70 -3.73
N TYR A 98 -8.71 -10.19 -4.92
CA TYR A 98 -8.69 -10.98 -6.16
C TYR A 98 -7.37 -11.70 -6.40
N ASP A 99 -6.27 -11.26 -5.76
CA ASP A 99 -4.94 -11.89 -5.75
C ASP A 99 -4.49 -12.40 -7.13
N GLN A 100 -4.67 -11.55 -8.15
CA GLN A 100 -4.37 -11.90 -9.54
C GLN A 100 -2.88 -11.73 -9.84
N ASN A 101 -2.33 -12.62 -10.67
CA ASN A 101 -1.02 -12.41 -11.28
C ASN A 101 -1.16 -11.44 -12.46
N SER A 102 -0.78 -10.17 -12.25
CA SER A 102 -0.88 -9.12 -13.28
C SER A 102 0.14 -9.25 -14.42
N ALA A 103 1.17 -10.11 -14.28
CA ALA A 103 2.12 -10.39 -15.35
C ALA A 103 1.55 -11.34 -16.44
N SER A 104 0.37 -11.92 -16.22
CA SER A 104 -0.30 -12.74 -17.24
C SER A 104 -0.94 -11.86 -18.32
N SER A 105 -0.45 -11.97 -19.55
CA SER A 105 -1.00 -11.28 -20.73
C SER A 105 -1.93 -12.16 -21.58
N LEU A 106 -2.47 -13.24 -21.00
CA LEU A 106 -3.36 -14.15 -21.70
C LEU A 106 -4.75 -13.50 -21.84
N ALA A 107 -4.98 -12.84 -22.97
CA ALA A 107 -6.17 -12.02 -23.24
C ALA A 107 -7.50 -12.79 -23.09
N GLU A 108 -7.50 -14.11 -23.30
CA GLU A 108 -8.68 -14.97 -23.12
C GLU A 108 -8.96 -15.32 -21.64
N GLN A 109 -8.05 -15.00 -20.73
CA GLN A 109 -8.11 -15.42 -19.32
C GLN A 109 -8.22 -14.25 -18.34
N THR A 110 -7.66 -13.08 -18.67
CA THR A 110 -7.68 -11.93 -17.78
C THR A 110 -7.61 -10.60 -18.53
N VAL A 111 -8.22 -9.57 -17.94
CA VAL A 111 -8.15 -8.18 -18.41
C VAL A 111 -7.06 -7.36 -17.70
N SER A 112 -6.33 -7.94 -16.73
CA SER A 112 -5.38 -7.22 -15.88
C SER A 112 -4.33 -6.44 -16.67
N ALA A 113 -3.64 -7.11 -17.61
CA ALA A 113 -2.61 -6.47 -18.43
C ALA A 113 -3.18 -5.35 -19.32
N ALA A 114 -4.41 -5.51 -19.83
CA ALA A 114 -5.06 -4.48 -20.64
C ALA A 114 -5.47 -3.25 -19.81
N VAL A 115 -5.89 -3.46 -18.55
CA VAL A 115 -6.17 -2.35 -17.62
C VAL A 115 -4.90 -1.57 -17.30
N GLU A 116 -3.77 -2.24 -17.07
CA GLU A 116 -2.48 -1.57 -16.85
C GLU A 116 -2.02 -0.78 -18.07
N ASP A 117 -2.05 -1.39 -19.27
CA ASP A 117 -1.64 -0.70 -20.51
C ASP A 117 -2.52 0.52 -20.80
N ARG A 118 -3.84 0.38 -20.63
CA ARG A 118 -4.77 1.49 -20.82
C ARG A 118 -4.56 2.61 -19.80
N THR A 119 -4.17 2.27 -18.58
CA THR A 119 -3.79 3.27 -17.56
C THR A 119 -2.54 4.03 -17.98
N LEU A 120 -1.53 3.34 -18.52
CA LEU A 120 -0.30 3.96 -19.02
C LEU A 120 -0.55 4.86 -20.24
N GLU A 121 -1.52 4.52 -21.10
CA GLU A 121 -1.97 5.45 -22.16
C GLU A 121 -2.54 6.75 -21.61
N MET A 122 -3.34 6.69 -20.54
CA MET A 122 -3.86 7.91 -19.89
C MET A 122 -2.74 8.75 -19.27
N VAL A 123 -1.68 8.12 -18.77
CA VAL A 123 -0.49 8.83 -18.29
C VAL A 123 0.20 9.57 -19.45
N LEU A 124 0.28 8.97 -20.63
CA LEU A 124 0.82 9.68 -21.80
C LEU A 124 -0.05 10.88 -22.19
N ASP A 125 -1.38 10.72 -22.18
CA ASP A 125 -2.30 11.82 -22.47
C ASP A 125 -2.12 12.97 -21.48
N LEU A 126 -1.95 12.65 -20.18
CA LEU A 126 -1.74 13.64 -19.13
C LEU A 126 -0.48 14.51 -19.37
N PHE A 127 0.55 13.92 -19.98
CA PHE A 127 1.82 14.59 -20.29
C PHE A 127 1.93 15.05 -21.76
N ASP A 128 0.86 14.93 -22.55
CA ASP A 128 0.83 15.26 -23.98
C ASP A 128 1.94 14.54 -24.79
N LEU A 129 2.17 13.26 -24.47
CA LEU A 129 3.18 12.42 -25.11
C LEU A 129 2.60 11.62 -26.28
N PRO A 130 3.31 11.52 -27.42
CA PRO A 130 2.81 10.83 -28.61
C PRO A 130 2.74 9.32 -28.37
N ARG A 131 1.53 8.75 -28.35
CA ARG A 131 1.30 7.34 -28.02
C ARG A 131 2.05 6.39 -28.95
N GLU A 132 2.20 6.76 -30.21
CA GLU A 132 2.87 5.97 -31.25
C GLU A 132 4.36 5.79 -30.98
N ARG A 133 4.97 6.68 -30.19
CA ARG A 133 6.38 6.58 -29.78
C ARG A 133 6.60 5.59 -28.63
N PHE A 134 5.58 5.38 -27.81
CA PHE A 134 5.67 4.60 -26.58
C PHE A 134 4.81 3.33 -26.73
N THR A 135 5.15 2.44 -27.65
CA THR A 135 4.34 1.25 -27.97
C THR A 135 4.44 0.14 -26.93
N THR A 136 5.44 0.19 -26.04
CA THR A 136 5.63 -0.76 -24.95
C THR A 136 5.82 0.01 -23.65
N ARG A 137 5.10 -0.40 -22.61
CA ARG A 137 5.01 0.32 -21.35
C ARG A 137 4.85 -0.69 -20.23
N THR A 138 5.25 -0.32 -19.02
CA THR A 138 5.04 -1.15 -17.84
C THR A 138 4.97 -0.30 -16.59
N LEU A 139 4.17 -0.73 -15.61
CA LEU A 139 4.18 -0.18 -14.26
C LEU A 139 5.30 -0.86 -13.46
N THR A 140 6.06 -0.08 -12.69
CA THR A 140 7.08 -0.62 -11.79
C THR A 140 6.70 -0.35 -10.33
N THR A 141 7.40 -0.97 -9.40
CA THR A 141 7.17 -0.80 -7.96
C THR A 141 7.55 0.59 -7.44
N GLY A 142 8.24 1.41 -8.22
CA GLY A 142 8.60 2.78 -7.85
C GLY A 142 9.65 3.42 -8.75
N ALA A 143 9.92 4.70 -8.51
CA ALA A 143 10.78 5.52 -9.38
C ALA A 143 12.19 4.93 -9.59
N THR A 144 12.80 4.32 -8.56
CA THR A 144 14.11 3.68 -8.69
C THR A 144 14.08 2.52 -9.70
N ALA A 145 13.06 1.67 -9.65
CA ALA A 145 12.91 0.57 -10.60
C ALA A 145 12.64 1.10 -12.02
N SER A 146 11.81 2.15 -12.17
CA SER A 146 11.61 2.82 -13.45
C SER A 146 12.91 3.39 -14.03
N ASN A 147 13.76 4.01 -13.21
CA ASN A 147 15.04 4.55 -13.66
C ASN A 147 15.99 3.44 -14.13
N VAL A 148 16.10 2.34 -13.37
CA VAL A 148 16.92 1.19 -13.78
C VAL A 148 16.43 0.61 -15.10
N LEU A 149 15.11 0.40 -15.25
CA LEU A 149 14.53 -0.12 -16.47
C LEU A 149 14.79 0.82 -17.66
N ALA A 150 14.56 2.12 -17.50
CA ALA A 150 14.79 3.12 -18.54
C ALA A 150 16.24 3.13 -19.03
N MET A 151 17.21 2.90 -18.13
CA MET A 151 18.62 2.80 -18.48
C MET A 151 19.01 1.48 -19.13
N SER A 152 18.27 0.40 -18.89
CA SER A 152 18.54 -0.93 -19.48
C SER A 152 18.03 -1.11 -20.92
N VAL A 153 17.13 -0.22 -21.37
CA VAL A 153 16.46 -0.30 -22.68
C VAL A 153 17.09 0.67 -23.70
N TYR A 154 18.35 1.09 -23.45
CA TYR A 154 19.15 1.93 -24.35
C TYR A 154 20.28 1.14 -25.03
#